data_AF-A0A5E4ZE12-F1
#
_entry.id   AF-A0A5E4ZE12-F1
#
_cell.length_a   1.000
_cell.length_b   1.000
_cell.length_c   1.000
_cell.angle_alpha   90.00
_cell.angle_beta   90.00
_cell.angle_gamma   90.00
#
_symmetry.space_group_name_H-M   'P 1'
#
loop_
_entity.id
_entity.type
_entity.pdbx_description
1 polymer ?
#
loop_
_entity_poly.entity_id
_entity_poly.type
_entity_poly.pdbx_seq_one_letter_code
_entity_poly.pdbx_strand_id
1 'polypeptide(L)'
;MTERPLDCPVSRARSRIGHAARLGRLVLIAATMGIAVGGMAGCASLKAPASLAQDGVAAQTYHGRFAVRYEQHGEPRNTYGNFAWEQAGETITVQLLDPLGQTQAIVHSAPRGASLELPGKAPLTGPRLEDVMHDALGFALPVAGLRYWLQMQPAPGSTAQMTRDPTSGRPASLRQDGWTIEYQAYFDADPVRVKRLNLTRTLGGTPLDVRLVIDE
;
A
#
# COMPACT_ATOMS: atom_id res chain seq x y z
N MET A 1 27.36 -14.63 -52.08
CA MET A 1 26.35 -15.64 -52.45
C MET A 1 25.53 -15.86 -51.18
N THR A 2 24.34 -15.33 -50.95
CA THR A 2 23.30 -14.66 -51.76
C THR A 2 22.33 -14.14 -50.66
N GLU A 3 22.05 -12.84 -50.52
CA GLU A 3 20.82 -12.17 -51.00
C GLU A 3 19.56 -13.06 -50.89
N ARG A 4 18.41 -12.72 -50.27
CA ARG A 4 17.67 -11.45 -50.11
C ARG A 4 16.46 -11.69 -49.14
N PRO A 5 15.75 -10.61 -48.72
CA PRO A 5 14.68 -10.60 -47.72
C PRO A 5 13.27 -10.66 -48.33
N LEU A 6 12.22 -10.87 -47.51
CA LEU A 6 10.83 -10.65 -47.89
C LEU A 6 10.04 -9.93 -46.79
N ASP A 7 9.89 -8.62 -47.00
CA ASP A 7 8.78 -7.78 -46.55
C ASP A 7 7.41 -8.38 -46.89
N CYS A 8 6.40 -8.16 -46.05
CA CYS A 8 5.01 -8.14 -46.49
C CYS A 8 4.16 -7.17 -45.63
N PRO A 9 3.13 -6.52 -46.22
CA PRO A 9 2.84 -5.12 -45.96
C PRO A 9 1.68 -4.82 -45.01
N VAL A 10 1.69 -3.56 -44.57
CA VAL A 10 0.62 -2.76 -43.93
C VAL A 10 -0.72 -2.85 -44.68
N SER A 11 -1.81 -3.11 -43.95
CA SER A 11 -3.19 -2.89 -44.42
C SER A 11 -3.87 -1.77 -43.64
N ARG A 12 -4.11 -0.65 -44.32
CA ARG A 12 -4.97 0.47 -43.88
C ARG A 12 -6.42 0.13 -44.25
N ALA A 13 -7.32 0.11 -43.27
CA ALA A 13 -8.76 0.24 -43.52
C ALA A 13 -9.20 1.67 -43.18
N ARG A 14 -9.46 2.48 -44.22
CA ARG A 14 -10.20 3.75 -44.12
C ARG A 14 -11.70 3.43 -44.20
N SER A 15 -12.46 3.74 -43.15
CA SER A 15 -13.92 3.80 -43.27
C SER A 15 -14.37 5.23 -43.54
N ARG A 16 -15.26 5.34 -44.53
CA ARG A 16 -15.79 6.54 -45.16
C ARG A 16 -17.20 6.81 -44.63
N ILE A 17 -17.47 8.10 -44.41
CA ILE A 17 -18.69 8.83 -44.82
C ILE A 17 -20.01 8.44 -44.14
N GLY A 18 -20.64 9.44 -43.52
CA GLY A 18 -22.07 9.51 -43.29
C GLY A 18 -22.49 10.93 -42.95
N HIS A 19 -22.76 11.75 -43.97
CA HIS A 19 -23.38 13.07 -43.84
C HIS A 19 -24.85 12.91 -43.46
N ALA A 20 -25.36 13.75 -42.57
CA ALA A 20 -26.75 14.23 -42.65
C ALA A 20 -26.93 15.49 -41.80
N ALA A 21 -26.90 16.63 -42.49
CA ALA A 21 -27.40 17.90 -41.99
C ALA A 21 -28.92 17.83 -41.78
N ARG A 22 -29.44 18.51 -40.75
CA ARG A 22 -30.79 19.09 -40.79
C ARG A 22 -30.80 20.47 -40.16
N LEU A 23 -31.14 21.43 -41.00
CA LEU A 23 -31.42 22.82 -40.68
C LEU A 23 -32.71 22.95 -39.83
N GLY A 24 -32.66 23.91 -38.92
CA GLY A 24 -33.61 25.03 -38.93
C GLY A 24 -34.97 24.85 -38.26
N ARG A 25 -35.22 25.64 -37.21
CA ARG A 25 -36.20 26.75 -37.25
C ARG A 25 -36.20 27.54 -35.94
N LEU A 26 -35.90 28.84 -36.05
CA LEU A 26 -36.33 29.87 -35.10
C LEU A 26 -37.84 30.05 -35.21
N VAL A 27 -38.54 30.08 -34.07
CA VAL A 27 -39.82 30.78 -33.91
C VAL A 27 -39.82 31.43 -32.52
N LEU A 28 -39.76 32.76 -32.50
CA LEU A 28 -40.20 33.60 -31.38
C LEU A 28 -41.74 33.64 -31.39
N ILE A 29 -42.38 33.68 -30.22
CA ILE A 29 -43.49 34.58 -29.82
C ILE A 29 -43.88 34.28 -28.37
N ALA A 30 -44.30 35.35 -27.69
CA ALA A 30 -44.30 35.60 -26.26
C ALA A 30 -45.57 35.17 -25.49
N ALA A 31 -45.38 35.12 -24.16
CA ALA A 31 -46.31 35.49 -23.08
C ALA A 31 -47.61 34.70 -22.88
N THR A 32 -47.81 34.12 -21.69
CA THR A 32 -48.51 34.77 -20.56
C THR A 32 -48.76 33.80 -19.38
N MET A 33 -48.74 34.38 -18.18
CA MET A 33 -49.52 34.03 -16.98
C MET A 33 -49.10 32.80 -16.15
N GLY A 34 -48.83 33.07 -14.87
CA GLY A 34 -48.20 32.14 -13.94
C GLY A 34 -49.15 31.17 -13.24
N ILE A 35 -48.52 30.22 -12.53
CA ILE A 35 -49.01 29.53 -11.35
C ILE A 35 -47.77 29.11 -10.54
N ALA A 36 -47.78 29.48 -9.26
CA ALA A 36 -46.76 29.11 -8.29
C ALA A 36 -46.86 27.61 -7.97
N VAL A 37 -45.75 26.89 -8.17
CA VAL A 37 -45.55 25.53 -7.64
C VAL A 37 -44.17 25.49 -7.01
N GLY A 38 -44.14 25.21 -5.71
CA GLY A 38 -42.93 25.17 -4.89
C GLY A 38 -41.94 24.10 -5.38
N GLY A 39 -40.74 24.54 -5.75
CA GLY A 39 -39.62 23.66 -5.99
C GLY A 39 -38.92 23.34 -4.67
N MET A 40 -39.16 22.14 -4.13
CA MET A 40 -38.22 21.53 -3.19
C MET A 40 -36.90 21.31 -3.94
N ALA A 41 -35.88 22.10 -3.61
CA ALA A 41 -34.50 21.80 -3.91
C ALA A 41 -34.04 20.65 -3.00
N GLY A 42 -34.46 19.43 -3.33
CA GLY A 42 -33.87 18.22 -2.77
C GLY A 42 -32.54 17.97 -3.47
N CYS A 43 -31.42 18.36 -2.85
CA CYS A 43 -30.11 17.86 -3.23
C CYS A 43 -30.10 16.35 -2.99
N ALA A 44 -30.42 15.57 -4.03
CA ALA A 44 -30.08 14.15 -4.07
C ALA A 44 -28.55 14.05 -4.13
N SER A 45 -27.93 14.04 -2.95
CA SER A 45 -26.54 13.63 -2.82
C SER A 45 -26.51 12.15 -3.17
N LEU A 46 -26.11 11.84 -4.40
CA LEU A 46 -25.82 10.47 -4.82
C LEU A 46 -24.63 10.00 -3.98
N LYS A 47 -24.94 9.34 -2.86
CA LYS A 47 -23.96 8.57 -2.09
C LYS A 47 -23.33 7.58 -3.08
N ALA A 48 -22.02 7.70 -3.29
CA ALA A 48 -21.27 6.76 -4.09
C ALA A 48 -21.67 5.34 -3.68
N PRO A 49 -21.84 4.39 -4.63
CA PRO A 49 -22.21 3.04 -4.28
C PRO A 49 -21.18 2.54 -3.28
N ALA A 50 -21.64 2.22 -2.07
CA ALA A 50 -20.82 1.55 -1.10
C ALA A 50 -20.27 0.32 -1.82
N SER A 51 -18.96 0.30 -2.04
CA SER A 51 -18.23 -0.90 -2.40
C SER A 51 -18.73 -1.98 -1.45
N LEU A 52 -19.21 -3.09 -2.04
CA LEU A 52 -19.74 -4.25 -1.32
C LEU A 52 -18.90 -4.47 -0.07
N ALA A 53 -19.48 -4.16 1.09
CA ALA A 53 -18.83 -4.34 2.36
C ALA A 53 -18.58 -5.84 2.50
N GLN A 54 -17.35 -6.27 2.23
CA GLN A 54 -16.88 -7.56 2.65
C GLN A 54 -16.87 -7.51 4.17
N ASP A 55 -17.80 -8.24 4.79
CA ASP A 55 -17.87 -8.63 6.19
C ASP A 55 -16.89 -7.89 7.13
N GLY A 56 -17.31 -6.74 7.66
CA GLY A 56 -17.03 -6.25 9.01
C GLY A 56 -15.61 -6.23 9.60
N VAL A 57 -14.54 -6.52 8.87
CA VAL A 57 -13.18 -6.41 9.39
C VAL A 57 -12.77 -4.94 9.29
N ALA A 58 -12.73 -4.26 10.44
CA ALA A 58 -12.26 -2.88 10.52
C ALA A 58 -10.85 -2.77 9.91
N ALA A 59 -10.73 -1.96 8.86
CA ALA A 59 -9.45 -1.68 8.23
C ALA A 59 -8.50 -1.04 9.27
N GLN A 60 -7.27 -1.54 9.32
CA GLN A 60 -6.22 -0.98 10.17
C GLN A 60 -5.32 -0.10 9.31
N THR A 61 -5.13 1.13 9.74
CA THR A 61 -4.26 2.10 9.07
C THR A 61 -3.19 2.56 10.03
N TYR A 62 -1.95 2.67 9.55
CA TYR A 62 -0.86 3.27 10.32
C TYR A 62 -0.09 4.22 9.42
N HIS A 63 0.25 5.38 9.96
CA HIS A 63 1.16 6.31 9.31
C HIS A 63 2.33 6.60 10.23
N GLY A 64 3.48 6.84 9.62
CA GLY A 64 4.62 7.25 10.40
C GLY A 64 5.91 7.27 9.62
N ARG A 65 7.00 7.10 10.36
CA ARG A 65 8.37 7.19 9.84
C ARG A 65 9.07 5.87 9.96
N PHE A 66 9.90 5.59 8.96
CA PHE A 66 10.76 4.42 8.97
C PHE A 66 12.22 4.82 8.78
N ALA A 67 13.11 4.01 9.33
CA ALA A 67 14.52 4.01 8.98
C ALA A 67 15.00 2.56 8.91
N VAL A 68 15.75 2.23 7.87
CA VAL A 68 16.36 0.91 7.68
C VAL A 68 17.86 1.09 7.54
N ARG A 69 18.62 0.32 8.33
CA ARG A 69 20.05 0.11 8.14
C ARG A 69 20.26 -1.32 7.68
N TYR A 70 20.98 -1.49 6.58
CA TYR A 70 21.26 -2.77 5.95
C TYR A 70 22.65 -2.75 5.35
N GLU A 71 23.22 -3.89 4.99
CA GLU A 71 24.45 -3.94 4.21
C GLU A 71 24.15 -4.32 2.77
N GLN A 72 24.88 -3.71 1.84
CA GLN A 72 24.81 -4.04 0.42
C GLN A 72 26.22 -4.12 -0.13
N HIS A 73 26.61 -5.29 -0.61
CA HIS A 73 27.98 -5.56 -1.10
C HIS A 73 29.07 -5.29 -0.05
N GLY A 74 28.81 -5.61 1.22
CA GLY A 74 29.75 -5.42 2.33
C GLY A 74 29.83 -3.99 2.86
N GLU A 75 29.08 -3.05 2.29
CA GLU A 75 29.06 -1.65 2.74
C GLU A 75 27.74 -1.33 3.47
N PRO A 76 27.80 -0.63 4.61
CA PRO A 76 26.60 -0.21 5.34
C PRO A 76 25.83 0.84 4.52
N ARG A 77 24.53 0.62 4.40
CA ARG A 77 23.55 1.48 3.74
C ARG A 77 22.45 1.84 4.71
N ASN A 78 21.89 3.03 4.52
CA ASN A 78 20.75 3.52 5.26
C ASN A 78 19.69 4.07 4.29
N THR A 79 18.43 3.79 4.55
CA THR A 79 17.30 4.47 3.92
C THR A 79 16.29 4.89 4.99
N TYR A 80 15.54 5.96 4.73
CA TYR A 80 14.56 6.49 5.66
C TYR A 80 13.50 7.30 4.92
N GLY A 81 12.38 7.50 5.60
CA GLY A 81 11.27 8.27 5.06
C GLY A 81 9.99 8.02 5.84
N ASN A 82 8.86 8.15 5.16
CA ASN A 82 7.55 7.93 5.74
C ASN A 82 6.95 6.63 5.22
N PHE A 83 6.03 6.03 5.97
CA PHE A 83 5.25 4.90 5.49
C PHE A 83 3.76 5.18 5.69
N ALA A 84 2.97 4.62 4.78
CA ALA A 84 1.53 4.48 4.92
C ALA A 84 1.20 2.98 4.83
N TRP A 85 0.54 2.47 5.85
CA TRP A 85 0.12 1.09 5.95
C TRP A 85 -1.40 1.03 5.93
N GLU A 86 -1.95 0.17 5.07
CA GLU A 86 -3.37 -0.15 5.02
C GLU A 86 -3.53 -1.66 5.07
N GLN A 87 -4.39 -2.14 5.95
CA GLN A 87 -4.71 -3.55 6.09
C GLN A 87 -6.21 -3.76 6.19
N ALA A 88 -6.76 -4.56 5.28
CA ALA A 88 -8.16 -4.97 5.27
C ALA A 88 -8.24 -6.50 5.11
N GLY A 89 -8.66 -7.19 6.17
CA GLY A 89 -8.66 -8.65 6.23
C GLY A 89 -7.25 -9.23 6.04
N GLU A 90 -7.04 -9.94 4.93
CA GLU A 90 -5.76 -10.54 4.54
C GLU A 90 -4.99 -9.73 3.50
N THR A 91 -5.56 -8.60 3.05
CA THR A 91 -4.91 -7.69 2.10
C THR A 91 -4.15 -6.61 2.87
N ILE A 92 -2.90 -6.39 2.49
CA ILE A 92 -2.02 -5.35 3.04
C ILE A 92 -1.42 -4.56 1.89
N THR A 93 -1.46 -3.24 2.01
CA THR A 93 -0.72 -2.31 1.15
C THR A 93 0.20 -1.48 2.04
N VAL A 94 1.49 -1.45 1.72
CA VAL A 94 2.49 -0.64 2.42
C VAL A 94 3.16 0.26 1.40
N GLN A 95 2.94 1.57 1.52
CA GLN A 95 3.63 2.57 0.72
C GLN A 95 4.82 3.10 1.51
N LEU A 96 6.01 3.08 0.90
CA LEU A 96 7.21 3.72 1.42
C LEU A 96 7.43 5.02 0.64
N LEU A 97 7.54 6.13 1.36
CA LEU A 97 7.76 7.46 0.82
C LEU A 97 9.12 7.99 1.24
N ASP A 98 9.76 8.76 0.38
CA ASP A 98 10.95 9.51 0.73
C ASP A 98 10.61 10.73 1.63
N PRO A 99 11.62 11.44 2.18
CA PRO A 99 11.38 12.63 2.98
C PRO A 99 10.66 13.79 2.25
N LEU A 100 10.63 13.77 0.91
CA LEU A 100 9.94 14.75 0.08
C LEU A 100 8.49 14.30 -0.25
N GLY A 101 8.05 13.15 0.26
CA GLY A 101 6.72 12.59 0.02
C GLY A 101 6.59 11.88 -1.33
N GLN A 102 7.68 11.61 -2.04
CA GLN A 102 7.65 10.82 -3.27
C GLN A 102 7.60 9.34 -2.94
N THR A 103 6.84 8.56 -3.71
CA THR A 103 6.78 7.10 -3.52
C THR A 103 8.11 6.48 -3.91
N GLN A 104 8.72 5.72 -2.99
CA GLN A 104 9.89 4.88 -3.27
C GLN A 104 9.48 3.47 -3.71
N ALA A 105 8.49 2.90 -3.03
CA ALA A 105 7.99 1.56 -3.28
C ALA A 105 6.58 1.39 -2.74
N ILE A 106 5.80 0.50 -3.35
CA ILE A 106 4.53 0.02 -2.79
C ILE A 106 4.59 -1.50 -2.71
N VAL A 107 4.34 -2.03 -1.52
CA VAL A 107 4.30 -3.46 -1.27
C VAL A 107 2.84 -3.88 -1.13
N HIS A 108 2.41 -4.83 -1.96
CA HIS A 108 1.09 -5.43 -1.86
C HIS A 108 1.22 -6.89 -1.42
N SER A 109 0.40 -7.29 -0.46
CA SER A 109 0.30 -8.67 0.00
C SER A 109 -1.16 -9.06 0.12
N ALA A 110 -1.58 -10.09 -0.60
CA ALA A 110 -2.94 -10.61 -0.56
C ALA A 110 -2.91 -12.14 -0.70
N PRO A 111 -4.01 -12.85 -0.39
CA PRO A 111 -4.06 -14.31 -0.48
C PRO A 111 -3.80 -14.85 -1.90
N ARG A 112 -4.15 -14.05 -2.91
CA ARG A 112 -3.98 -14.40 -4.33
C ARG A 112 -2.59 -14.07 -4.88
N GLY A 113 -1.75 -13.41 -4.10
CA GLY A 113 -0.40 -13.04 -4.52
C GLY A 113 0.13 -11.80 -3.80
N ALA A 114 1.43 -11.60 -3.96
CA ALA A 114 2.16 -10.46 -3.43
C ALA A 114 3.00 -9.83 -4.53
N SER A 115 3.18 -8.51 -4.48
CA SER A 115 3.95 -7.75 -5.45
C SER A 115 4.67 -6.58 -4.81
N LEU A 116 5.71 -6.13 -5.50
CA LEU A 116 6.43 -4.88 -5.23
C LEU A 116 6.31 -3.96 -6.44
N GLU A 117 5.75 -2.78 -6.24
CA GLU A 117 5.69 -1.73 -7.25
C GLU A 117 6.79 -0.70 -7.00
N LEU A 118 7.43 -0.28 -8.09
CA LEU A 118 8.46 0.76 -8.09
C LEU A 118 8.06 1.83 -9.11
N PRO A 119 8.35 3.12 -8.85
CA PRO A 119 8.03 4.20 -9.78
C PRO A 119 8.58 3.92 -11.19
N GLY A 120 7.70 4.01 -12.20
CA GLY A 120 8.07 3.85 -13.61
C GLY A 120 8.42 2.43 -14.03
N LYS A 121 8.16 1.41 -13.21
CA LYS A 121 8.41 -0.01 -13.54
C LYS A 121 7.12 -0.81 -13.48
N ALA A 122 7.09 -1.94 -14.19
CA ALA A 122 6.02 -2.93 -14.00
C ALA A 122 6.11 -3.55 -12.59
N PRO A 123 4.99 -3.96 -11.99
CA PRO A 123 5.00 -4.66 -10.70
C PRO A 123 5.89 -5.91 -10.73
N LEU A 124 6.74 -6.04 -9.72
CA LEU A 124 7.62 -7.18 -9.53
C LEU A 124 6.91 -8.23 -8.68
N THR A 125 7.03 -9.50 -9.06
CA THR A 125 6.45 -10.65 -8.35
C THR A 125 7.46 -11.78 -8.29
N GLY A 126 7.27 -12.73 -7.38
CA GLY A 126 8.15 -13.87 -7.22
C GLY A 126 7.60 -14.89 -6.23
N PRO A 127 8.28 -16.04 -6.06
CA PRO A 127 7.84 -17.10 -5.13
C PRO A 127 7.76 -16.63 -3.69
N ARG A 128 8.63 -15.70 -3.29
CA ARG A 128 8.65 -15.05 -1.98
C ARG A 128 8.80 -13.56 -2.16
N LEU A 129 7.88 -12.78 -1.58
CA LEU A 129 7.92 -11.32 -1.63
C LEU A 129 9.19 -10.75 -0.98
N GLU A 130 9.69 -11.41 0.07
CA GLU A 130 10.93 -11.02 0.75
C GLU A 130 12.13 -11.01 -0.20
N ASP A 131 12.24 -12.02 -1.07
CA ASP A 131 13.32 -12.12 -2.04
C ASP A 131 13.20 -11.00 -3.08
N VAL A 132 11.98 -10.74 -3.58
CA VAL A 132 11.69 -9.64 -4.51
C VAL A 132 12.06 -8.28 -3.91
N MET A 133 11.73 -8.05 -2.64
CA MET A 133 12.11 -6.83 -1.93
C MET A 133 13.62 -6.72 -1.75
N HIS A 134 14.28 -7.81 -1.34
CA HIS A 134 15.73 -7.80 -1.16
C HIS A 134 16.46 -7.49 -2.47
N ASP A 135 16.09 -8.13 -3.58
CA ASP A 135 16.73 -7.92 -4.88
C ASP A 135 16.52 -6.49 -5.40
N ALA A 136 15.34 -5.92 -5.17
CA ALA A 136 14.98 -4.61 -5.68
C ALA A 136 15.41 -3.42 -4.78
N LEU A 137 15.37 -3.60 -3.46
CA LEU A 137 15.58 -2.55 -2.45
C LEU A 137 16.87 -2.73 -1.63
N GLY A 138 17.48 -3.92 -1.68
CA GLY A 138 18.61 -4.31 -0.81
C GLY A 138 18.18 -4.86 0.56
N PHE A 139 16.90 -4.76 0.91
CA PHE A 139 16.35 -5.26 2.18
C PHE A 139 14.92 -5.75 2.01
N ALA A 140 14.46 -6.57 2.94
CA ALA A 140 13.11 -7.12 2.95
C ALA A 140 12.40 -6.78 4.26
N LEU A 141 11.22 -6.16 4.18
CA LEU A 141 10.36 -5.94 5.34
C LEU A 141 9.43 -7.14 5.54
N PRO A 142 9.26 -7.63 6.78
CA PRO A 142 8.42 -8.80 7.07
C PRO A 142 6.95 -8.37 7.17
N VAL A 143 6.34 -7.95 6.06
CA VAL A 143 4.95 -7.42 6.03
C VAL A 143 3.97 -8.42 6.64
N ALA A 144 4.15 -9.72 6.39
CA ALA A 144 3.31 -10.77 6.97
C ALA A 144 3.41 -10.89 8.50
N GLY A 145 4.56 -10.56 9.10
CA GLY A 145 4.75 -10.53 10.56
C GLY A 145 4.31 -9.20 11.16
N LEU A 146 4.67 -8.09 10.50
CA LEU A 146 4.37 -6.72 10.94
C LEU A 146 2.88 -6.49 11.22
N ARG A 147 1.98 -7.10 10.43
CA ARG A 147 0.53 -7.03 10.67
C ARG A 147 0.12 -7.42 12.10
N TYR A 148 0.82 -8.38 12.71
CA TYR A 148 0.55 -8.85 14.07
C TYR A 148 1.41 -8.09 15.08
N TRP A 149 2.67 -7.83 14.73
CA TRP A 149 3.61 -7.18 15.64
C TRP A 149 3.25 -5.71 15.91
N LEU A 150 2.67 -4.99 14.95
CA LEU A 150 2.10 -3.65 15.15
C LEU A 150 0.95 -3.63 16.17
N GLN A 151 0.22 -4.75 16.28
CA GLN A 151 -0.82 -4.96 17.27
C GLN A 151 -0.28 -5.58 18.57
N MET A 152 1.05 -5.68 18.71
CA MET A 152 1.75 -6.28 19.84
C MET A 152 1.36 -7.75 20.09
N GLN A 153 1.08 -8.48 19.01
CA GLN A 153 0.73 -9.90 19.03
C GLN A 153 1.75 -10.72 18.24
N PRO A 154 2.04 -11.96 18.66
CA PRO A 154 2.79 -12.89 17.82
C PRO A 154 1.98 -13.28 16.58
N ALA A 155 2.66 -13.45 15.46
CA ALA A 155 2.07 -14.03 14.26
C ALA A 155 1.63 -15.49 14.53
N PRO A 156 0.51 -15.95 13.97
CA PRO A 156 0.09 -17.35 14.09
C PRO A 156 1.00 -18.26 13.25
N GLY A 157 1.05 -19.55 13.62
CA GLY A 157 1.72 -20.58 12.82
C GLY A 157 3.21 -20.76 13.10
N SER A 158 3.84 -19.91 13.90
CA SER A 158 5.23 -20.08 14.34
C SER A 158 5.38 -19.85 15.85
N THR A 159 6.44 -20.40 16.43
CA THR A 159 6.74 -20.21 17.86
C THR A 159 7.25 -18.78 18.09
N ALA A 160 6.75 -18.16 19.15
CA ALA A 160 7.15 -16.82 19.56
C ALA A 160 7.57 -16.81 21.03
N GLN A 161 8.58 -16.01 21.37
CA GLN A 161 8.92 -15.68 22.75
C GLN A 161 8.62 -14.21 23.01
N MET A 162 7.66 -13.92 23.88
CA MET A 162 7.31 -12.56 24.28
C MET A 162 7.71 -12.31 25.73
N THR A 163 8.42 -11.22 25.98
CA THR A 163 8.67 -10.71 27.33
C THR A 163 7.79 -9.49 27.59
N ARG A 164 7.47 -9.26 28.86
CA ARG A 164 6.68 -8.11 29.30
C ARG A 164 7.47 -7.31 30.32
N ASP A 165 7.26 -6.00 30.30
CA ASP A 165 7.79 -5.11 31.32
C ASP A 165 7.13 -5.46 32.68
N PRO A 166 7.92 -5.70 33.75
CA PRO A 166 7.39 -6.18 35.02
C PRO A 166 6.52 -5.14 35.76
N THR A 167 6.70 -3.85 35.46
CA THR A 167 5.98 -2.76 36.13
C THR A 167 4.65 -2.46 35.44
N SER A 168 4.67 -2.33 34.11
CA SER A 168 3.52 -1.93 33.30
C SER A 168 2.75 -3.11 32.69
N GLY A 169 3.34 -4.31 32.65
CA GLY A 169 2.78 -5.49 32.00
C GLY A 169 2.77 -5.43 30.46
N ARG A 170 3.29 -4.35 29.87
CA ARG A 170 3.30 -4.12 28.41
C ARG A 170 4.35 -5.01 27.72
N PRO A 171 4.12 -5.48 26.48
CA PRO A 171 5.06 -6.34 25.76
C PRO A 171 6.42 -5.65 25.54
N ALA A 172 7.50 -6.03 26.24
CA ALA A 172 8.80 -5.37 26.09
C ALA A 172 9.54 -5.82 24.82
N SER A 173 9.52 -7.12 24.55
CA SER A 173 10.14 -7.69 23.34
C SER A 173 9.40 -8.91 22.84
N LEU A 174 9.51 -9.18 21.54
CA LEU A 174 9.01 -10.38 20.88
C LEU A 174 10.10 -10.94 19.97
N ARG A 175 10.38 -12.23 20.08
CA ARG A 175 11.24 -12.97 19.14
C ARG A 175 10.41 -13.98 18.38
N GLN A 176 10.46 -13.93 17.05
CA GLN A 176 9.69 -14.79 16.17
C GLN A 176 10.27 -14.81 14.76
N ASP A 177 10.32 -15.96 14.10
CA ASP A 177 10.76 -16.11 12.69
C ASP A 177 12.11 -15.46 12.37
N GLY A 178 13.05 -15.51 13.33
CA GLY A 178 14.38 -14.92 13.23
C GLY A 178 14.43 -13.41 13.44
N TRP A 179 13.28 -12.76 13.68
CA TRP A 179 13.18 -11.36 14.04
C TRP A 179 13.20 -11.19 15.56
N THR A 180 13.88 -10.13 16.02
CA THR A 180 13.70 -9.57 17.36
C THR A 180 13.00 -8.23 17.23
N ILE A 181 11.86 -8.08 17.88
CA ILE A 181 11.04 -6.88 17.92
C ILE A 181 11.14 -6.30 19.33
N GLU A 182 11.58 -5.06 19.44
CA GLU A 182 11.62 -4.31 20.69
C GLU A 182 10.56 -3.22 20.66
N TYR A 183 9.65 -3.26 21.64
CA TYR A 183 8.58 -2.27 21.79
C TYR A 183 9.07 -1.12 22.66
N GLN A 184 9.49 -0.05 21.99
CA GLN A 184 10.31 0.99 22.55
C GLN A 184 9.52 2.19 23.08
N ALA A 185 8.29 2.40 22.60
CA ALA A 185 7.40 3.43 23.09
C ALA A 185 5.95 3.05 22.79
N TYR A 186 5.02 3.60 23.57
CA TYR A 186 3.58 3.38 23.46
C TYR A 186 2.86 4.71 23.43
N PHE A 187 1.70 4.72 22.81
CA PHE A 187 0.74 5.80 23.02
C PHE A 187 0.08 5.66 24.38
N ASP A 188 -0.24 6.80 24.98
CA ASP A 188 -1.10 6.85 26.17
C ASP A 188 -2.55 6.87 25.70
N ALA A 189 -3.08 5.69 25.39
CA ALA A 189 -4.41 5.47 24.84
C ALA A 189 -4.98 4.16 25.40
N ASP A 190 -6.30 4.02 25.38
CA ASP A 190 -7.02 2.79 25.70
C ASP A 190 -7.87 2.37 24.49
N PRO A 191 -7.59 1.22 23.83
CA PRO A 191 -6.52 0.27 24.16
C PRO A 191 -5.12 0.83 23.90
N VAL A 192 -4.13 0.31 24.62
CA VAL A 192 -2.70 0.65 24.42
C VAL A 192 -2.29 0.32 22.99
N ARG A 193 -1.54 1.23 22.35
CA ARG A 193 -0.97 1.05 21.02
C ARG A 193 0.53 1.29 21.04
N VAL A 194 1.28 0.57 20.21
CA VAL A 194 2.72 0.82 20.04
C VAL A 194 2.93 2.16 19.31
N LYS A 195 3.92 2.93 19.74
CA LYS A 195 4.35 4.18 19.11
C LYS A 195 5.71 4.04 18.43
N ARG A 196 6.59 3.20 18.97
CA ARG A 196 7.91 2.95 18.36
C ARG A 196 8.29 1.50 18.53
N LEU A 197 8.76 0.89 17.44
CA LEU A 197 9.34 -0.44 17.47
C LEU A 197 10.63 -0.48 16.67
N ASN A 198 11.60 -1.23 17.20
CA ASN A 198 12.82 -1.58 16.50
C ASN A 198 12.75 -3.07 16.16
N LEU A 199 13.01 -3.42 14.92
CA LEU A 199 13.10 -4.80 14.45
C LEU A 199 14.54 -5.07 14.02
N THR A 200 15.09 -6.19 14.46
CA THR A 200 16.41 -6.64 14.04
C THR A 200 16.35 -8.07 13.55
N ARG A 201 17.14 -8.36 12.51
CA ARG A 201 17.34 -9.70 11.98
C ARG A 201 18.74 -9.81 11.41
N THR A 202 19.32 -10.99 11.50
CA THR A 202 20.56 -11.33 10.80
C THR A 202 20.25 -12.43 9.80
N LEU A 203 20.47 -12.16 8.51
CA LEU A 203 20.28 -13.12 7.42
C LEU A 203 21.61 -13.33 6.72
N GLY A 204 22.10 -14.57 6.64
CA GLY A 204 23.37 -14.87 5.96
C GLY A 204 24.59 -14.15 6.54
N GLY A 205 24.55 -13.73 7.80
CA GLY A 205 25.60 -12.94 8.45
C GLY A 205 25.44 -11.42 8.31
N THR A 206 24.50 -10.95 7.48
CA THR A 206 24.24 -9.52 7.30
C THR A 206 23.18 -9.02 8.28
N PRO A 207 23.48 -8.00 9.10
CA PRO A 207 22.50 -7.37 9.97
C PRO A 207 21.52 -6.49 9.19
N LEU A 208 20.26 -6.55 9.60
CA LEU A 208 19.18 -5.67 9.16
C LEU A 208 18.53 -5.07 10.40
N ASP A 209 18.59 -3.74 10.51
CA ASP A 209 17.91 -2.97 11.56
C ASP A 209 16.82 -2.12 10.94
N VAL A 210 15.60 -2.24 11.45
CA VAL A 210 14.44 -1.45 11.03
C VAL A 210 13.91 -0.72 12.24
N ARG A 211 13.68 0.59 12.11
CA ARG A 211 12.97 1.38 13.11
C ARG A 211 11.70 1.91 12.48
N LEU A 212 10.58 1.68 13.14
CA LEU A 212 9.31 2.34 12.81
C LEU A 212 8.86 3.20 13.98
N VAL A 213 8.44 4.42 13.67
CA VAL A 213 7.78 5.35 14.58
C VAL A 213 6.40 5.59 14.02
N ILE A 214 5.37 5.20 14.75
CA ILE A 214 3.96 5.40 14.40
C ILE A 214 3.57 6.78 14.90
N ASP A 215 2.94 7.56 14.04
CA ASP A 215 2.45 8.89 14.36
C ASP A 215 0.94 8.86 14.70
N GLU A 216 0.15 7.98 14.04
CA GLU A 216 -1.28 7.76 14.30
C GLU A 216 -1.77 6.32 14.09
#